data_AF-A0A970BJK6-F1
#
_entry.id   AF-A0A970BJK6-F1
#
_cell.length_a   1.000
_cell.length_b   1.000
_cell.length_c   1.000
_cell.angle_alpha   90.00
_cell.angle_beta   90.00
_cell.angle_gamma   90.00
#
_symmetry.space_group_name_H-M   'P 1'
#
loop_
_entity.id
_entity.type
_entity.pdbx_description
1 polymer ?
#
loop_
_entity_poly.entity_id
_entity_poly.type
_entity_poly.pdbx_seq_one_letter_code
_entity_poly.pdbx_strand_id
1 'polypeptide(L)' 'MVVARCALCGKRAEVPKEHKDYRRMEEAEEDERMKMVYVCDMCSHRVRYETDNQMKPKKPI' A
#
# COMPACT_ATOMS: atom_id res chain seq x y z
N MET A 1 -5.49 -0.83 -16.31
CA MET A 1 -5.69 -1.23 -14.90
C MET A 1 -4.78 -2.41 -14.63
N VAL A 2 -4.15 -2.44 -13.47
CA VAL A 2 -3.13 -3.45 -13.13
C VAL A 2 -3.54 -4.16 -11.85
N VAL A 3 -3.53 -5.49 -11.85
CA VAL A 3 -3.80 -6.26 -10.64
C VAL A 3 -2.49 -6.44 -9.88
N ALA A 4 -2.43 -5.93 -8.66
CA ALA A 4 -1.27 -6.03 -7.78
C ALA A 4 -1.65 -6.62 -6.42
N ARG A 5 -0.70 -7.26 -5.74
CA ARG A 5 -0.90 -7.83 -4.42
C ARG A 5 -0.36 -6.88 -3.36
N CYS A 6 -1.17 -6.55 -2.36
CA CYS A 6 -0.73 -5.72 -1.25
C CYS A 6 0.32 -6.47 -0.41
N ALA A 7 1.46 -5.85 -0.14
CA ALA A 7 2.54 -6.41 0.68
C ALA A 7 2.12 -6.58 2.16
N LEU A 8 1.23 -5.72 2.67
CA LEU A 8 0.78 -5.79 4.06
C LEU A 8 -0.32 -6.85 4.31
N CYS A 9 -1.37 -6.89 3.48
CA CYS A 9 -2.50 -7.80 3.70
C CYS A 9 -2.58 -8.97 2.69
N GLY A 10 -1.73 -9.01 1.68
CA GLY A 10 -1.75 -10.04 0.63
C GLY A 10 -2.96 -9.98 -0.31
N LYS A 11 -3.86 -9.01 -0.14
CA LYS A 11 -5.07 -8.86 -0.96
C LYS A 11 -4.70 -8.40 -2.36
N ARG A 12 -5.31 -9.01 -3.38
CA ARG A 12 -5.24 -8.53 -4.76
C ARG A 12 -6.14 -7.30 -4.90
N ALA A 13 -5.59 -6.20 -5.39
CA ALA A 13 -6.33 -4.99 -5.67
C ALA A 13 -6.05 -4.51 -7.09
N GLU A 14 -7.03 -3.85 -7.67
CA GLU A 14 -6.91 -3.21 -8.96
C GLU A 14 -6.32 -1.82 -8.77
N VAL A 15 -5.14 -1.60 -9.34
CA VAL A 15 -4.44 -0.33 -9.30
C VAL A 15 -4.86 0.50 -10.51
N PRO A 16 -5.48 1.68 -10.30
CA PRO A 16 -5.88 2.56 -11.38
C PRO A 16 -4.67 3.27 -12.01
N LYS A 17 -4.83 3.73 -13.26
CA LYS A 17 -3.78 4.42 -14.04
C LYS A 17 -3.18 5.65 -13.33
N GLU A 18 -3.98 6.28 -12.50
CA GLU A 18 -3.65 7.50 -11.76
C GLU A 18 -2.81 7.23 -10.50
N HIS A 19 -2.66 5.97 -10.10
CA HIS A 19 -1.87 5.64 -8.94
C HIS A 19 -0.38 5.86 -9.23
N LYS A 20 0.35 6.48 -8.30
CA LYS A 20 1.80 6.77 -8.41
C LYS A 20 2.65 5.55 -8.79
N ASP A 21 2.23 4.37 -8.35
CA ASP A 21 2.94 3.10 -8.59
C ASP A 21 2.46 2.38 -9.85
N TYR A 22 1.41 2.88 -10.52
CA TYR A 22 0.84 2.26 -11.71
C TYR A 22 1.86 2.14 -12.83
N ARG A 23 2.57 3.23 -13.15
CA ARG A 23 3.56 3.25 -14.24
C ARG A 23 4.64 2.20 -14.03
N ARG A 24 5.13 2.06 -12.79
CA ARG A 24 6.12 1.05 -12.42
C ARG A 24 5.59 -0.37 -12.55
N MET A 25 4.33 -0.60 -12.19
CA MET A 25 3.71 -1.93 -12.35
C MET A 25 3.30 -2.23 -13.79
N GLU A 26 3.06 -1.23 -14.62
CA GLU A 26 2.79 -1.40 -16.05
C GLU A 26 4.07 -1.76 -16.81
N GLU A 27 5.19 -1.14 -16.44
CA GLU A 27 6.51 -1.41 -17.01
C GLU A 27 7.16 -2.71 -16.50
N ALA A 28 6.64 -3.32 -15.43
CA ALA A 28 7.18 -4.52 -14.81
C ALA A 28 6.57 -5.82 -15.36
N GLU A 29 7.41 -6.83 -15.55
CA GLU A 29 6.97 -8.18 -15.90
C GLU A 29 6.14 -8.82 -14.77
N GLU A 30 5.33 -9.83 -15.10
CA GLU A 30 4.37 -10.46 -14.18
C GLU A 30 5.04 -11.00 -12.91
N ASP A 31 6.26 -11.55 -13.04
CA ASP A 31 7.11 -12.01 -11.94
C ASP A 31 7.65 -10.86 -11.05
N GLU A 32 7.94 -9.71 -11.64
CA GLU A 32 8.43 -8.54 -10.91
C GLU A 32 7.30 -7.81 -10.17
N ARG A 33 6.09 -7.82 -10.74
CA ARG A 33 4.89 -7.30 -10.08
C ARG A 33 4.57 -7.99 -8.77
N MET A 34 4.87 -9.28 -8.65
CA MET A 34 4.72 -10.00 -7.38
C MET A 34 5.74 -9.57 -6.33
N LYS A 35 6.91 -9.08 -6.75
CA LYS A 35 7.98 -8.59 -5.88
C LYS A 35 7.83 -7.11 -5.53
N MET A 36 7.04 -6.36 -6.31
CA MET A 36 6.80 -4.95 -6.04
C MET A 36 5.99 -4.74 -4.76
N VAL A 37 6.52 -3.85 -3.91
CA VAL A 37 5.89 -3.46 -2.65
C VAL A 37 4.74 -2.51 -2.95
N TYR A 38 3.57 -3.07 -3.22
CA TYR A 38 2.31 -2.32 -3.28
C TYR A 38 1.62 -2.31 -1.92
N VAL A 39 1.05 -1.18 -1.51
CA VAL A 39 0.22 -1.10 -0.31
C VAL A 39 -1.16 -0.59 -0.70
N CYS A 40 -2.21 -1.36 -0.40
CA CYS A 40 -3.57 -0.93 -0.70
C CYS A 40 -4.01 0.22 0.23
N ASP A 41 -5.01 0.99 -0.22
CA ASP A 41 -5.50 2.17 0.52
C ASP A 41 -5.92 1.84 1.95
N MET A 42 -6.57 0.68 2.14
CA MET A 42 -6.98 0.21 3.47
C MET A 42 -5.78 0.04 4.41
N CYS A 43 -4.72 -0.61 3.94
CA CYS A 43 -3.51 -0.80 4.73
C CYS A 43 -2.76 0.52 4.92
N SER A 44 -2.74 1.39 3.91
CA SER A 44 -2.14 2.72 4.02
C SER A 44 -2.84 3.58 5.09
N HIS A 45 -4.18 3.61 5.08
CA HIS A 45 -4.98 4.32 6.07
C HIS A 45 -4.80 3.75 7.46
N ARG A 46 -4.77 2.42 7.59
CA ARG A 46 -4.53 1.75 8.87
C ARG A 46 -3.17 2.16 9.47
N VAL A 47 -2.10 2.10 8.69
CA VAL A 47 -0.74 2.46 9.16
C VAL A 47 -0.69 3.93 9.60
N ARG A 48 -1.32 4.84 8.85
CA ARG A 48 -1.41 6.26 9.23
C ARG A 48 -2.15 6.43 10.55
N TYR A 49 -3.32 5.81 10.68
CA TYR A 49 -4.13 5.88 11.90
C TYR A 49 -3.41 5.32 13.13
N GLU A 50 -2.72 4.18 12.99
CA GLU A 50 -1.93 3.58 14.06
C GLU A 50 -0.76 4.49 14.47
N THR A 51 -0.08 5.09 13.50
CA THR A 51 1.04 6.02 13.74
C THR A 51 0.58 7.29 14.45
N ASP A 52 -0.50 7.91 13.97
CA ASP A 52 -1.07 9.12 14.58
C ASP A 52 -1.53 8.86 16.03
N ASN A 53 -2.08 7.68 16.30
CA ASN A 53 -2.47 7.30 17.66
C ASN A 53 -1.26 7.04 18.58
N GLN A 54 -0.17 6.47 18.05
CA GLN A 54 1.08 6.29 18.82
C GLN A 54 1.80 7.61 19.09
N MET A 55 1.69 8.58 18.18
CA MET A 55 2.27 9.91 18.34
C MET A 55 1.53 10.82 19.32
N LYS A 56 0.33 10.42 19.77
CA LYS A 56 -0.38 11.18 20.80
C LYS A 56 0.45 11.19 22.09
N PRO A 57 0.82 12.37 22.63
CA PRO A 57 1.57 12.44 23.86
C PRO A 57 0.78 11.74 24.96
N LYS A 58 1.40 10.72 25.59
CA LYS A 58 0.84 10.10 26.79
C LYS A 58 0.72 11.20 27.82
N LYS A 59 -0.51 11.48 28.28
CA LYS A 59 -0.73 12.45 29.36
C LYS A 59 0.18 12.06 30.53
N PRO A 60 0.99 12.98 31.08
CA PRO A 60 1.69 12.71 32.32
C PRO A 60 0.65 12.43 33.41
N ILE A 61 0.92 11.40 34.22
CA ILE A 61 0.08 10.94 35.33
C ILE A 61 0.11 11.99 36.45
#